data_AF-A0A644ZMZ5-F1
#
_entry.id   AF-A0A644ZMZ5-F1
#
_cell.length_a   1.000
_cell.length_b   1.000
_cell.length_c   1.000
_cell.angle_alpha   90.00
_cell.angle_beta   90.00
_cell.angle_gamma   90.00
#
_symmetry.space_group_name_H-M   'P 1'
#
loop_
_entity.id
_entity.type
_entity.pdbx_description
1 polymer ?
#
loop_
_entity_poly.entity_id
_entity_poly.type
_entity_poly.pdbx_seq_one_letter_code
_entity_poly.pdbx_strand_id
1 'polypeptide(L)'
;MWEGLNQEEIKALNEEQHYNFWNAPHLYVPISKGETFEDLTNRVAPILKDIVSRHPNENVLIVTHTMTLKAMMNSLHNKPISTIWEPPFIKQTSLTVIDFEDDKFNVVLHGDASHHEYSYKEYNE
;
A
#
# COMPACT_ATOMS: atom_id res chain seq x y z
N MET A 1 0.71 20.66 0.80
CA MET A 1 -0.15 19.60 1.36
C MET A 1 -1.11 19.20 0.26
N TRP A 2 -1.27 17.90 -0.01
CA TRP A 2 -2.17 17.39 -1.06
C TRP A 2 -3.55 16.98 -0.54
N GLU A 3 -3.67 16.74 0.77
CA GLU A 3 -4.93 16.37 1.41
C GLU A 3 -6.01 17.42 1.11
N GLY A 4 -7.19 16.95 0.68
CA GLY A 4 -8.33 17.78 0.31
C GLY A 4 -8.32 18.31 -1.13
N LEU A 5 -7.26 18.05 -1.91
CA LEU A 5 -7.16 18.45 -3.31
C LEU A 5 -7.50 17.31 -4.26
N ASN A 6 -8.00 17.65 -5.45
CA ASN A 6 -8.17 16.70 -6.54
C ASN A 6 -6.87 16.52 -7.37
N GLN A 7 -6.88 15.58 -8.31
CA GLN A 7 -5.70 15.23 -9.10
C GLN A 7 -5.20 16.36 -10.02
N GLU A 8 -6.11 17.16 -10.58
CA GLU A 8 -5.74 18.30 -11.42
C GLU A 8 -5.09 19.41 -10.59
N GLU A 9 -5.63 19.68 -9.40
CA GLU A 9 -5.06 20.62 -8.43
C GLU A 9 -3.68 20.17 -7.95
N ILE A 10 -3.52 18.89 -7.61
CA ILE A 10 -2.23 18.32 -7.20
C ILE A 10 -1.19 18.45 -8.32
N LYS A 11 -1.56 18.08 -9.55
CA LYS A 11 -0.69 18.19 -10.72
C LYS A 11 -0.28 19.65 -10.98
N ALA A 12 -1.22 20.59 -10.88
CA ALA A 12 -0.94 22.01 -11.08
C ALA A 12 -0.02 22.60 -10.00
N LEU A 13 -0.10 22.09 -8.76
CA LEU A 13 0.80 22.52 -7.68
C LEU A 13 2.23 22.05 -7.88
N ASN A 14 2.43 20.81 -8.33
CA ASN A 14 3.76 20.25 -8.59
C ASN A 14 3.67 19.05 -9.52
N GLU A 15 3.87 19.29 -10.82
CA GLU A 15 3.77 18.24 -11.86
C GLU A 15 4.84 17.15 -11.69
N GLU A 16 6.06 17.52 -11.28
CA GLU A 16 7.15 16.57 -11.06
C GLU A 16 6.81 15.59 -9.94
N GLN A 17 6.35 16.08 -8.79
CA GLN A 17 6.04 15.21 -7.67
C GLN A 17 4.76 14.42 -7.87
N HIS A 18 3.78 14.97 -8.61
CA HIS A 18 2.63 14.19 -9.07
C HIS A 18 3.07 13.02 -9.97
N TYR A 19 3.96 13.26 -10.93
CA TYR A 19 4.51 12.21 -11.78
C TYR A 19 5.30 11.18 -10.97
N ASN A 20 6.21 11.61 -10.10
CA ASN A 20 7.03 10.73 -9.28
C ASN A 20 6.18 9.86 -8.36
N PHE A 21 5.12 10.43 -7.75
CA PHE A 21 4.23 9.69 -6.88
C PHE A 21 3.65 8.44 -7.57
N TRP A 22 3.24 8.55 -8.83
CA TRP A 22 2.61 7.45 -9.57
C TRP A 22 3.58 6.57 -10.36
N ASN A 23 4.67 7.13 -10.90
CA ASN A 23 5.53 6.46 -11.90
C ASN A 23 6.94 6.17 -11.41
N ALA A 24 7.47 6.97 -10.48
CA ALA A 24 8.82 6.83 -9.94
C ALA A 24 8.80 7.04 -8.42
N PRO A 25 8.10 6.20 -7.65
CA PRO A 25 7.83 6.45 -6.23
C PRO A 25 9.10 6.54 -5.37
N HIS A 26 10.20 5.94 -5.81
CA HIS A 26 11.52 6.07 -5.18
C HIS A 26 12.17 7.46 -5.35
N LEU A 27 11.65 8.30 -6.25
CA LEU A 27 12.06 9.70 -6.45
C LEU A 27 11.04 10.69 -5.87
N TYR A 28 9.94 10.21 -5.29
CA TYR A 28 8.92 11.07 -4.72
C TYR A 28 9.44 11.78 -3.46
N VAL A 29 9.36 13.11 -3.50
CA VAL A 29 9.67 14.00 -2.40
C VAL A 29 8.38 14.67 -1.94
N PRO A 30 7.92 14.41 -0.71
CA PRO A 30 6.67 14.97 -0.21
C PRO A 30 6.74 16.50 -0.12
N ILE A 31 5.64 17.15 -0.46
CA ILE A 31 5.50 18.60 -0.27
C ILE A 31 5.19 18.89 1.20
N SER A 32 5.93 19.82 1.82
CA SER A 32 5.76 20.21 3.22
C SER A 32 6.07 19.05 4.19
N LYS A 33 5.22 18.79 5.19
CA LYS A 33 5.41 17.75 6.23
C LYS A 33 4.82 16.38 5.86
N GLY A 34 4.71 16.07 4.57
CA GLY A 34 4.23 14.75 4.13
C GLY A 34 5.26 13.64 4.40
N GLU A 35 4.82 12.40 4.30
CA GLU A 35 5.63 11.20 4.47
C GLU A 35 6.10 10.68 3.09
N THR A 36 7.31 10.13 3.00
CA THR A 36 7.75 9.39 1.80
C THR A 36 7.18 7.96 1.80
N PHE A 37 7.26 7.25 0.68
CA PHE A 37 6.91 5.82 0.66
C PHE A 37 7.87 4.96 1.50
N GLU A 38 9.12 5.40 1.65
CA GLU A 38 10.12 4.75 2.48
C GLU A 38 9.80 4.92 3.97
N ASP A 39 9.48 6.14 4.41
CA ASP A 39 9.04 6.42 5.78
C ASP A 39 7.81 5.56 6.16
N LEU A 40 6.80 5.51 5.26
CA LEU A 40 5.62 4.68 5.43
C LEU A 40 6.00 3.20 5.59
N THR A 41 6.86 2.69 4.72
CA THR A 41 7.30 1.29 4.76
C THR A 41 8.05 0.97 6.05
N ASN A 42 8.98 1.85 6.45
CA ASN A 42 9.75 1.72 7.69
C ASN A 42 8.88 1.75 8.94
N ARG A 43 7.79 2.53 8.93
CA ARG A 43 6.81 2.57 10.02
C ARG A 43 5.93 1.33 10.09
N VAL A 44 5.55 0.77 8.95
CA VAL A 44 4.55 -0.30 8.85
C VAL A 44 5.15 -1.71 8.97
N ALA A 45 6.35 -1.94 8.42
CA ALA A 45 7.05 -3.21 8.51
C ALA A 45 7.17 -3.79 9.94
N PRO A 46 7.63 -3.02 10.96
CA PRO A 46 7.73 -3.56 12.31
C PRO A 46 6.35 -3.85 12.95
N ILE A 47 5.31 -3.09 12.58
CA ILE A 47 3.95 -3.32 13.09
C ILE A 47 3.40 -4.66 12.59
N LEU A 48 3.60 -4.97 11.31
CA LEU A 48 3.17 -6.26 10.76
C LEU A 48 3.88 -7.43 11.45
N LYS A 49 5.20 -7.32 11.64
CA LYS A 49 5.98 -8.34 12.36
C LYS A 49 5.51 -8.53 13.81
N ASP A 50 5.17 -7.44 14.49
CA ASP A 50 4.65 -7.46 15.86
C ASP A 50 3.24 -8.08 15.93
N ILE A 51 2.36 -7.81 14.96
CA ILE A 51 1.05 -8.46 14.89
C ILE A 51 1.20 -9.96 14.73
N VAL A 52 2.03 -10.42 13.78
CA VAL A 52 2.24 -11.85 13.53
C VAL A 52 2.81 -12.55 14.78
N SER A 53 3.76 -11.92 15.48
CA SER A 53 4.39 -12.53 16.66
C SER A 53 3.47 -12.58 17.89
N ARG A 54 2.57 -11.60 18.05
CA ARG A 54 1.64 -11.53 19.19
C ARG A 54 0.41 -12.43 19.06
N HIS A 55 0.10 -12.89 17.85
CA HIS A 55 -1.13 -13.64 17.55
C HIS A 55 -0.84 -15.01 16.89
N PRO A 56 -0.04 -15.89 17.52
CA PRO A 56 0.26 -17.20 16.95
C PRO A 56 -0.98 -18.09 16.93
N ASN A 57 -1.26 -18.73 15.79
CA ASN A 57 -2.43 -19.60 15.58
C ASN A 57 -3.79 -18.90 15.72
N GLU A 58 -3.84 -17.58 15.51
CA GLU A 58 -5.07 -16.80 15.51
C GLU A 58 -5.34 -16.21 14.12
N ASN A 59 -6.61 -15.86 13.87
CA ASN A 59 -6.99 -15.07 12.71
C ASN A 59 -7.13 -13.61 13.11
N VAL A 60 -6.35 -12.73 12.48
CA VAL A 60 -6.38 -11.27 12.73
C VAL A 60 -6.89 -10.55 11.49
N LEU A 61 -7.91 -9.70 11.67
CA LEU A 61 -8.35 -8.78 10.63
C LEU A 61 -7.64 -7.43 10.80
N ILE A 62 -6.95 -6.98 9.76
CA ILE A 62 -6.35 -5.64 9.69
C ILE A 62 -7.19 -4.80 8.74
N VAL A 63 -7.75 -3.70 9.23
CA VAL A 63 -8.45 -2.68 8.41
C VAL A 63 -7.53 -1.49 8.23
N THR A 64 -7.20 -1.16 6.97
CA THR A 64 -6.24 -0.10 6.66
C THR A 64 -6.50 0.52 5.29
N HIS A 65 -5.56 1.32 4.80
CA HIS A 65 -5.61 2.03 3.52
C HIS A 65 -4.70 1.37 2.46
N THR A 66 -4.96 1.66 1.18
CA THR A 66 -4.21 1.14 0.02
C THR A 66 -2.71 1.25 0.19
N MET A 67 -2.19 2.44 0.55
CA MET A 67 -0.74 2.63 0.66
C MET A 67 -0.12 1.83 1.79
N THR A 68 -0.81 1.72 2.92
CA THR A 68 -0.35 0.90 4.05
C THR A 68 -0.30 -0.57 3.66
N LEU A 69 -1.34 -1.09 2.98
CA LEU A 69 -1.37 -2.48 2.52
C LEU A 69 -0.26 -2.75 1.48
N LYS A 70 -0.06 -1.85 0.51
CA LYS A 70 1.04 -1.94 -0.46
C LYS A 70 2.40 -1.96 0.22
N ALA A 71 2.62 -1.10 1.20
CA ALA A 71 3.86 -1.06 1.98
C ALA A 71 4.09 -2.36 2.78
N MET A 72 3.03 -2.92 3.40
CA MET A 72 3.08 -4.24 4.04
C MET A 72 3.52 -5.32 3.06
N MET A 73 2.86 -5.42 1.91
CA MET A 73 3.15 -6.44 0.89
C MET A 73 4.56 -6.29 0.31
N ASN A 74 4.99 -5.07 -0.01
CA ASN A 74 6.34 -4.84 -0.50
C ASN A 74 7.39 -5.21 0.55
N SER A 75 7.15 -4.86 1.83
CA SER A 75 8.04 -5.23 2.92
C SER A 75 8.14 -6.75 3.10
N LEU A 76 7.02 -7.47 3.07
CA LEU A 76 7.01 -8.94 3.15
C LEU A 76 7.82 -9.59 2.03
N HIS A 77 7.68 -9.08 0.81
CA HIS A 77 8.40 -9.59 -0.36
C HIS A 77 9.82 -9.03 -0.54
N ASN A 78 10.30 -8.18 0.37
CA ASN A 78 11.57 -7.44 0.24
C ASN A 78 11.71 -6.72 -1.11
N LYS A 79 10.61 -6.14 -1.59
CA LYS A 79 10.56 -5.41 -2.86
C LYS A 79 11.04 -3.97 -2.70
N PRO A 80 11.73 -3.39 -3.69
CA PRO A 80 12.15 -2.00 -3.66
C PRO A 80 10.95 -1.04 -3.78
N ILE A 81 11.06 0.16 -3.20
CA ILE A 81 9.99 1.19 -3.22
C ILE A 81 9.51 1.52 -4.64
N SER A 82 10.40 1.43 -5.65
CA SER A 82 10.06 1.63 -7.06
C SER A 82 8.91 0.76 -7.57
N THR A 83 8.62 -0.35 -6.90
CA THR A 83 7.60 -1.34 -7.29
C THR A 83 6.29 -1.22 -6.52
N ILE A 84 6.13 -0.22 -5.62
CA ILE A 84 4.98 -0.15 -4.69
C ILE A 84 3.61 -0.06 -5.38
N TRP A 85 3.58 0.39 -6.64
CA TRP A 85 2.36 0.45 -7.45
C TRP A 85 2.14 -0.75 -8.37
N GLU A 86 3.02 -1.74 -8.38
CA GLU A 86 2.83 -2.96 -9.17
C GLU A 86 1.49 -3.64 -8.84
N PRO A 87 0.81 -4.28 -9.81
CA PRO A 87 -0.43 -5.02 -9.56
C PRO A 87 -0.33 -6.01 -8.39
N PRO A 88 -1.47 -6.32 -7.74
CA PRO A 88 -2.84 -5.96 -8.10
C PRO A 88 -3.26 -4.55 -7.64
N PHE A 89 -4.29 -3.97 -8.24
CA PHE A 89 -4.92 -2.74 -7.73
C PHE A 89 -5.77 -3.05 -6.51
N ILE A 90 -5.58 -2.27 -5.43
CA ILE A 90 -6.30 -2.47 -4.18
C ILE A 90 -7.59 -1.69 -4.25
N LYS A 91 -8.67 -2.41 -4.54
CA LYS A 91 -10.03 -1.88 -4.61
C LYS A 91 -10.60 -1.68 -3.21
N GLN A 92 -11.58 -0.78 -3.10
CA GLN A 92 -12.31 -0.59 -1.84
C GLN A 92 -12.83 -1.93 -1.32
N THR A 93 -12.70 -2.12 0.00
CA THR A 93 -13.13 -3.33 0.72
C THR A 93 -12.56 -4.66 0.21
N SER A 94 -11.58 -4.65 -0.70
CA SER A 94 -10.94 -5.88 -1.18
C SER A 94 -10.20 -6.62 -0.06
N LEU A 95 -10.11 -7.94 -0.22
CA LEU A 95 -9.54 -8.86 0.75
C LEU A 95 -8.14 -9.30 0.30
N THR A 96 -7.18 -9.16 1.20
CA THR A 96 -5.86 -9.80 1.11
C THR A 96 -5.75 -10.77 2.29
N VAL A 97 -5.46 -12.03 1.99
CA VAL A 97 -5.31 -13.10 2.98
C VAL A 97 -3.89 -13.64 2.89
N ILE A 98 -3.21 -13.64 4.04
CA ILE A 98 -1.83 -14.10 4.15
C ILE A 98 -1.78 -15.10 5.31
N ASP A 99 -1.33 -16.30 5.00
CA ASP A 99 -1.05 -17.32 5.99
C ASP A 99 0.42 -17.22 6.40
N PHE A 100 0.68 -17.21 7.70
CA PHE A 100 2.03 -17.21 8.26
C PHE A 100 2.30 -18.56 8.93
N GLU A 101 3.35 -19.25 8.48
CA GLU A 101 3.80 -20.53 9.02
C GLU A 101 5.32 -20.46 9.25
N ASP A 102 5.75 -20.62 10.50
CA ASP A 102 7.14 -20.41 10.93
C ASP A 102 7.70 -19.06 10.45
N ASP A 103 8.83 -19.07 9.74
CA ASP A 103 9.47 -17.88 9.14
C ASP A 103 9.02 -17.64 7.68
N LYS A 104 7.92 -18.27 7.25
CA LYS A 104 7.40 -18.17 5.88
C LYS A 104 6.00 -17.57 5.88
N PHE A 105 5.62 -17.05 4.72
CA PHE A 105 4.26 -16.60 4.48
C PHE A 105 3.79 -17.08 3.11
N ASN A 106 2.47 -17.26 2.99
CA ASN A 106 1.79 -17.60 1.75
C ASN A 106 0.66 -16.61 1.51
N VAL A 107 0.60 -16.04 0.31
CA VAL A 107 -0.48 -15.11 -0.06
C VAL A 107 -1.61 -15.92 -0.71
N VAL A 108 -2.70 -16.10 0.03
CA VAL A 108 -3.87 -16.88 -0.42
C VAL A 108 -4.75 -16.04 -1.33
N LEU A 109 -4.98 -14.78 -0.97
CA LEU A 109 -5.72 -13.79 -1.75
C LEU A 109 -4.96 -12.47 -1.73
N HIS A 110 -4.99 -11.71 -2.83
CA HIS A 110 -4.36 -10.39 -2.89
C HIS A 110 -5.27 -9.42 -3.64
N GLY A 111 -5.89 -8.50 -2.90
CA GLY A 111 -6.82 -7.52 -3.48
C GLY A 111 -8.08 -8.16 -4.08
N ASP A 112 -8.56 -9.27 -3.52
CA ASP A 112 -9.77 -9.93 -4.00
C ASP A 112 -11.02 -9.08 -3.68
N ALA A 113 -11.73 -8.67 -4.73
CA ALA A 113 -12.99 -7.92 -4.62
C ALA A 113 -14.18 -8.75 -5.13
N SER A 114 -14.06 -10.08 -5.18
CA SER A 114 -15.07 -10.95 -5.80
C SER A 114 -16.46 -10.89 -5.11
N HIS A 115 -16.48 -10.43 -3.86
CA HIS A 115 -17.69 -10.34 -3.05
C HIS A 115 -18.57 -9.12 -3.36
N HIS A 116 -18.16 -8.21 -4.24
CA HIS A 116 -19.03 -7.14 -4.74
C HIS A 116 -18.68 -6.73 -6.17
N GLU A 117 -19.65 -6.12 -6.86
CA GLU A 117 -19.39 -5.51 -8.16
C GLU A 117 -18.55 -4.22 -7.98
N TYR A 118 -17.54 -4.06 -8.83
CA TYR A 118 -16.72 -2.85 -8.87
C TYR A 118 -16.81 -2.23 -10.26
N SER A 119 -17.43 -1.05 -10.34
CA SER A 119 -17.73 -0.37 -11.61
C SER A 119 -16.74 0.73 -11.98
N TYR A 120 -15.76 1.03 -11.11
CA TYR A 120 -14.80 2.12 -11.31
C TYR A 120 -13.38 1.58 -11.33
N LYS A 121 -12.50 2.26 -12.04
CA LYS A 121 -11.06 1.96 -12.03
C LYS A 121 -10.38 2.82 -10.98
N GLU A 122 -9.33 2.27 -10.37
CA GLU A 122 -8.43 3.11 -9.58
C GLU A 122 -7.72 4.13 -10.47
N TYR A 123 -7.31 5.26 -9.91
CA TYR A 123 -6.69 6.34 -10.71
C TYR A 123 -5.45 5.89 -11.50
N ASN A 124 -4.73 4.90 -10.98
CA ASN A 124 -3.53 4.32 -11.59
C ASN A 124 -3.76 2.96 -12.28
N GLU A 125 -5.00 2.52 -12.43
CA GLU A 125 -5.40 1.28 -13.13
C GLU A 125 -5.61 1.46 -14.64
#